data_AF-A0AAD3AUM6-F1
#
_entry.id   AF-A0AAD3AUM6-F1
#
_cell.length_a   1.000
_cell.length_b   1.000
_cell.length_c   1.000
_cell.angle_alpha   90.00
_cell.angle_beta   90.00
_cell.angle_gamma   90.00
#
_symmetry.space_group_name_H-M   'P 1'
#
loop_
_entity.id
_entity.type
_entity.pdbx_description
1 polymer ?
#
loop_
_entity_poly.entity_id
_entity_poly.type
_entity_poly.pdbx_seq_one_letter_code
_entity_poly.pdbx_strand_id
1 'polypeptide(L)'
;MDTTNLVRFNFKTFDQEMTLKSLQKGEVLSCISTMKKTAHGCYVEKLGEIEYLLVCSPYFHDKYFTKFKRRNKDWVNTLKQAPSLLFNQYDQLNSRFMEKFYGFQVDIDNCHIVPSVKGFKQMCLQGKGYALLPKSDIIDEIKNGELIILDDKCIWNMELFWHYWDLPDNNYRKIMTTLISESKQKLLDIKKCLY
;
A
#
# COMPACT_ATOMS: atom_id res chain seq x y z
N MET A 1 28.34 18.21 23.31
CA MET A 1 27.44 17.26 22.64
C MET A 1 28.28 16.55 21.59
N ASP A 2 28.41 15.23 21.72
CA ASP A 2 29.27 14.40 20.89
C ASP A 2 28.68 14.28 19.47
N THR A 3 29.27 14.97 18.49
CA THR A 3 28.79 15.03 17.09
C THR A 3 29.32 13.87 16.24
N THR A 4 29.98 12.88 16.84
CA THR A 4 30.84 11.93 16.12
C THR A 4 30.09 10.86 15.30
N ASN A 5 28.75 10.89 15.23
CA ASN A 5 27.94 9.97 14.40
C ASN A 5 26.66 10.60 13.81
N LEU A 6 26.73 11.82 13.26
CA LEU A 6 25.58 12.38 12.54
C LEU A 6 25.48 11.79 11.12
N VAL A 7 24.37 11.11 10.85
CA VAL A 7 24.05 10.55 9.52
C VAL A 7 22.96 11.41 8.87
N ARG A 8 23.20 11.84 7.64
CA ARG A 8 22.21 12.55 6.82
C ARG A 8 21.55 11.57 5.87
N PHE A 9 20.23 11.48 5.92
CA PHE A 9 19.45 10.71 4.96
C PHE A 9 18.96 11.61 3.83
N ASN A 10 18.95 11.06 2.61
CA ASN A 10 18.29 11.64 1.46
C ASN A 10 17.28 10.60 0.93
N PHE A 11 16.00 10.84 1.14
CA PHE A 11 14.93 9.94 0.69
C PHE A 11 14.45 10.34 -0.70
N LYS A 12 14.28 9.35 -1.57
CA LYS A 12 13.70 9.51 -2.91
C LYS A 12 12.49 8.60 -3.05
N THR A 13 11.42 9.13 -3.61
CA THR A 13 10.20 8.38 -3.93
C THR A 13 10.17 8.11 -5.43
N PHE A 14 10.02 6.85 -5.80
CA PHE A 14 9.90 6.41 -7.18
C PHE A 14 8.63 5.60 -7.34
N ASP A 15 8.16 5.43 -8.58
CA ASP A 15 7.23 4.35 -8.86
C ASP A 15 7.87 2.97 -8.64
N GLN A 16 7.04 1.94 -8.58
CA GLN A 16 7.43 0.58 -8.23
C GLN A 16 8.46 -0.02 -9.19
N GLU A 17 8.42 0.31 -10.48
CA GLU A 17 9.36 -0.19 -11.49
C GLU A 17 10.69 0.56 -11.49
N MET A 18 10.68 1.82 -11.10
CA MET A 18 11.86 2.68 -11.13
C MET A 18 12.76 2.50 -9.91
N THR A 19 12.19 2.05 -8.81
CA THR A 19 12.89 1.91 -7.54
C THR A 19 14.12 0.98 -7.61
N LEU A 20 14.02 -0.16 -8.29
CA LEU A 20 15.17 -1.07 -8.47
C LEU A 20 16.19 -0.55 -9.48
N LYS A 21 15.75 0.14 -10.53
CA LYS A 21 16.67 0.71 -11.52
C LYS A 21 17.53 1.80 -10.89
N SER A 22 16.97 2.61 -9.99
CA SER A 22 17.73 3.62 -9.24
C SER A 22 18.78 3.01 -8.31
N LEU A 23 18.49 1.86 -7.69
CA LEU A 23 19.50 1.11 -6.92
C LEU A 23 20.63 0.62 -7.83
N GLN A 24 20.29 0.01 -8.97
CA GLN A 24 21.26 -0.50 -9.96
C GLN A 24 22.17 0.60 -10.53
N LYS A 25 21.63 1.80 -10.73
CA LYS A 25 22.39 2.98 -11.19
C LYS A 25 23.25 3.63 -10.09
N GLY A 26 23.15 3.17 -8.85
CA GLY A 26 23.85 3.77 -7.71
C GLY A 26 23.27 5.12 -7.26
N GLU A 27 22.04 5.46 -7.66
CA GLU A 27 21.37 6.72 -7.28
C GLU A 27 20.88 6.72 -5.82
N VAL A 28 20.74 5.52 -5.24
CA VAL A 28 20.36 5.23 -3.85
C VAL A 28 21.18 4.06 -3.32
N LEU A 29 21.41 4.02 -2.00
CA LEU A 29 22.14 2.91 -1.35
C LEU A 29 21.25 1.72 -0.99
N SER A 30 19.95 1.98 -0.85
CA SER A 30 18.94 0.97 -0.53
C SER A 30 17.57 1.43 -1.00
N CYS A 31 16.66 0.49 -1.23
CA CYS A 31 15.28 0.78 -1.59
C CYS A 31 14.31 -0.32 -1.16
N ILE A 32 13.02 0.04 -1.07
CA ILE A 32 11.92 -0.89 -0.80
C ILE A 32 11.21 -1.19 -2.11
N SER A 33 10.98 -2.46 -2.42
CA SER A 33 10.27 -2.89 -3.64
C SER A 33 9.39 -4.10 -3.34
N THR A 34 8.42 -4.37 -4.21
CA THR A 34 7.64 -5.63 -4.17
C THR A 34 8.33 -6.77 -4.93
N MET A 35 9.47 -6.50 -5.57
CA MET A 35 10.18 -7.49 -6.36
C MET A 35 11.15 -8.28 -5.49
N LYS A 36 11.06 -9.62 -5.54
CA LYS A 36 12.00 -10.51 -4.84
C LYS A 36 13.37 -10.60 -5.53
N LYS A 37 13.44 -10.31 -6.83
CA LYS A 37 14.66 -10.53 -7.64
C LYS A 37 15.77 -9.55 -7.24
N THR A 38 16.96 -10.07 -6.99
CA THR A 38 18.14 -9.27 -6.65
C THR A 38 18.78 -8.67 -7.90
N ALA A 39 19.38 -7.50 -7.76
CA ALA A 39 20.35 -6.99 -8.73
C ALA A 39 21.75 -7.57 -8.41
N HIS A 40 22.64 -7.63 -9.42
CA HIS A 40 24.04 -8.01 -9.21
C HIS A 40 24.71 -7.07 -8.19
N GLY A 41 25.39 -7.62 -7.20
CA GLY A 41 26.07 -6.86 -6.15
C GLY A 41 25.15 -6.30 -5.05
N CYS A 42 23.85 -6.58 -5.10
CA CYS A 42 22.88 -6.17 -4.08
C CYS A 42 22.33 -7.38 -3.32
N TYR A 43 22.01 -7.16 -2.05
CA TYR A 43 21.30 -8.11 -1.21
C TYR A 43 19.80 -7.77 -1.20
N VAL A 44 18.97 -8.80 -0.99
CA VAL A 44 17.52 -8.67 -0.82
C VAL A 44 17.08 -9.35 0.46
N GLU A 45 16.22 -8.67 1.22
CA GLU A 45 15.63 -9.19 2.44
C GLU A 45 14.10 -9.03 2.37
N LYS A 46 13.33 -10.12 2.56
CA LYS A 46 11.87 -10.01 2.69
C LYS A 46 11.56 -9.28 4.00
N LEU A 47 10.82 -8.18 3.93
CA LEU A 47 10.38 -7.43 5.10
C LEU A 47 9.10 -7.99 5.69
N GLY A 48 8.20 -8.48 4.83
CA GLY A 48 6.87 -8.90 5.22
C GLY A 48 5.86 -8.53 4.15
N GLU A 49 4.63 -8.29 4.57
CA GLU A 49 3.50 -7.96 3.69
C GLU A 49 2.72 -6.79 4.28
N ILE A 50 2.20 -5.92 3.41
CA ILE A 50 1.17 -4.94 3.75
C ILE A 50 -0.17 -5.47 3.20
N GLU A 51 -1.17 -5.50 4.08
CA GLU A 51 -2.55 -5.84 3.73
C GLU A 51 -3.24 -4.61 3.14
N TYR A 52 -3.84 -4.75 1.95
CA TYR A 52 -4.71 -3.75 1.35
C TYR A 52 -6.17 -4.19 1.50
N LEU A 53 -6.99 -3.26 1.96
CA LEU A 53 -8.40 -3.47 2.27
C LEU A 53 -9.27 -2.60 1.36
N LEU A 54 -10.36 -3.18 0.85
CA LEU A 54 -11.38 -2.42 0.14
C LEU A 54 -12.30 -1.75 1.16
N VAL A 55 -12.30 -0.43 1.20
CA VAL A 55 -12.99 0.36 2.22
C VAL A 55 -13.79 1.53 1.63
N CYS A 56 -14.74 2.04 2.41
CA CYS A 56 -15.43 3.30 2.14
C CYS A 56 -15.91 3.93 3.45
N SER A 57 -16.32 5.20 3.43
CA SER A 57 -16.96 5.81 4.60
C SER A 57 -18.38 5.25 4.85
N PRO A 58 -18.91 5.33 6.09
CA PRO A 58 -20.28 4.94 6.40
C PRO A 58 -21.32 5.59 5.49
N TYR A 59 -21.18 6.90 5.22
CA TYR A 59 -22.08 7.61 4.32
C TYR A 59 -22.11 7.00 2.91
N PHE A 60 -20.94 6.64 2.37
CA PHE A 60 -20.85 6.02 1.05
C PHE A 60 -21.43 4.60 1.08
N HIS A 61 -21.15 3.84 2.14
CA HIS A 61 -21.72 2.52 2.36
C HIS A 61 -23.25 2.54 2.35
N ASP A 62 -23.85 3.48 3.09
CA ASP A 62 -25.29 3.61 3.22
C ASP A 62 -25.97 3.97 1.90
N LYS A 63 -25.30 4.82 1.11
CA LYS A 63 -25.81 5.25 -0.19
C LYS A 63 -25.79 4.14 -1.23
N TYR A 64 -24.76 3.30 -1.27
CA TYR A 64 -24.54 2.35 -2.37
C TYR A 64 -24.75 0.88 -2.00
N PHE A 65 -24.32 0.42 -0.82
CA PHE A 65 -24.13 -1.01 -0.56
C PHE A 65 -25.17 -1.63 0.39
N THR A 66 -25.85 -0.86 1.24
CA THR A 66 -26.78 -1.39 2.27
C THR A 66 -27.93 -2.24 1.73
N LYS A 67 -28.37 -1.98 0.50
CA LYS A 67 -29.51 -2.66 -0.12
C LYS A 67 -29.21 -4.08 -0.60
N PHE A 68 -27.93 -4.44 -0.70
CA PHE A 68 -27.52 -5.68 -1.36
C PHE A 68 -26.69 -6.55 -0.41
N LYS A 69 -26.94 -7.86 -0.45
CA LYS A 69 -26.10 -8.81 0.27
C LYS A 69 -24.70 -8.82 -0.35
N ARG A 70 -23.66 -8.66 0.49
CA ARG A 70 -22.25 -8.68 0.08
C ARG A 70 -21.99 -9.85 -0.88
N ARG A 71 -21.27 -9.57 -1.98
CA ARG A 71 -20.92 -10.51 -3.07
C ARG A 71 -22.07 -11.06 -3.93
N ASN A 72 -23.33 -10.69 -3.70
CA ASN A 72 -24.36 -11.05 -4.67
C ASN A 72 -24.14 -10.27 -5.99
N LYS A 73 -24.88 -10.66 -7.03
CA LYS A 73 -24.74 -10.04 -8.36
C LYS A 73 -24.95 -8.52 -8.32
N ASP A 74 -25.93 -8.03 -7.58
CA ASP A 74 -26.26 -6.60 -7.52
C ASP A 74 -25.24 -5.78 -6.73
N TRP A 75 -24.65 -6.38 -5.69
CA TRP A 75 -23.56 -5.78 -4.91
C TRP A 75 -22.29 -5.66 -5.76
N VAL A 76 -21.94 -6.69 -6.54
CA VAL A 76 -20.82 -6.61 -7.49
C VAL A 76 -21.13 -5.60 -8.61
N ASN A 77 -22.38 -5.52 -9.08
CA ASN A 77 -22.78 -4.49 -10.05
C ASN A 77 -22.66 -3.08 -9.46
N THR A 78 -22.94 -2.93 -8.17
CA THR A 78 -22.74 -1.66 -7.44
C THR A 78 -21.26 -1.28 -7.40
N LEU A 79 -20.34 -2.22 -7.15
CA LEU A 79 -18.90 -1.93 -7.24
C LEU A 79 -18.50 -1.39 -8.62
N LYS A 80 -19.09 -1.89 -9.71
CA LYS A 80 -18.81 -1.42 -11.08
C LYS A 80 -19.30 0.00 -11.33
N GLN A 81 -20.42 0.38 -10.73
CA GLN A 81 -21.11 1.63 -11.03
C GLN A 81 -20.81 2.76 -10.03
N ALA A 82 -20.53 2.42 -8.77
CA ALA A 82 -20.23 3.39 -7.74
C ALA A 82 -18.84 4.02 -8.00
N PRO A 83 -18.67 5.33 -7.72
CA PRO A 83 -17.38 5.99 -7.89
C PRO A 83 -16.27 5.29 -7.09
N SER A 84 -15.18 4.93 -7.79
CA SER A 84 -13.95 4.40 -7.18
C SER A 84 -12.86 5.47 -7.12
N LEU A 85 -11.88 5.29 -6.24
CA LEU A 85 -10.68 6.12 -6.21
C LEU A 85 -9.49 5.34 -6.80
N LEU A 86 -8.76 5.95 -7.73
CA LEU A 86 -7.49 5.48 -8.29
C LEU A 86 -6.37 6.46 -7.99
N PHE A 87 -5.16 5.98 -7.70
CA PHE A 87 -4.03 6.88 -7.44
C PHE A 87 -3.53 7.54 -8.73
N ASN A 88 -3.42 6.75 -9.81
CA ASN A 88 -3.15 7.20 -11.16
C ASN A 88 -3.80 6.23 -12.17
N GLN A 89 -3.83 6.61 -13.45
CA GLN A 89 -4.42 5.79 -14.54
C GLN A 89 -3.67 4.50 -14.86
N TYR A 90 -2.43 4.36 -14.36
CA TYR A 90 -1.57 3.20 -14.57
C TYR A 90 -1.55 2.26 -13.35
N ASP A 91 -2.30 2.57 -12.30
CA ASP A 91 -2.33 1.80 -11.07
C ASP A 91 -3.06 0.49 -11.30
N GLN A 92 -2.28 -0.56 -11.56
CA GLN A 92 -2.80 -1.89 -11.82
C GLN A 92 -3.32 -2.57 -10.56
N LEU A 93 -3.04 -2.05 -9.35
CA LEU A 93 -3.43 -2.72 -8.11
C LEU A 93 -4.96 -2.83 -8.00
N ASN A 94 -5.66 -1.73 -8.26
CA ASN A 94 -7.13 -1.68 -8.21
C ASN A 94 -7.75 -2.65 -9.23
N SER A 95 -7.31 -2.59 -10.49
CA SER A 95 -7.80 -3.46 -11.55
C SER A 95 -7.53 -4.94 -11.25
N ARG A 96 -6.31 -5.30 -10.83
CA ARG A 96 -5.97 -6.67 -10.43
C ARG A 96 -6.76 -7.15 -9.22
N PHE A 97 -7.03 -6.26 -8.26
CA PHE A 97 -7.85 -6.58 -7.10
C PHE A 97 -9.28 -6.94 -7.53
N MET A 98 -9.90 -6.07 -8.33
CA MET A 98 -11.29 -6.27 -8.79
C MET A 98 -11.42 -7.52 -9.67
N GLU A 99 -10.45 -7.75 -10.56
CA GLU A 99 -10.42 -8.95 -11.38
C GLU A 99 -10.29 -10.21 -10.52
N LYS A 100 -9.32 -10.23 -9.61
CA LYS A 100 -9.04 -11.40 -8.76
C LYS A 100 -10.22 -11.78 -7.87
N PHE A 101 -10.90 -10.80 -7.28
CA PHE A 101 -11.91 -11.06 -6.25
C PHE A 101 -13.36 -11.00 -6.75
N TYR A 102 -13.62 -10.26 -7.83
CA TYR A 102 -14.99 -10.02 -8.32
C TYR A 102 -15.15 -10.26 -9.83
N GLY A 103 -14.06 -10.57 -10.56
CA GLY A 103 -14.12 -10.96 -11.97
C GLY A 103 -14.45 -9.82 -12.93
N PHE A 104 -14.03 -8.58 -12.63
CA PHE A 104 -14.20 -7.45 -13.56
C PHE A 104 -13.03 -6.47 -13.53
N GLN A 105 -12.84 -5.73 -14.62
CA GLN A 105 -11.87 -4.64 -14.74
C GLN A 105 -12.50 -3.32 -14.31
N VAL A 106 -11.72 -2.48 -13.62
CA VAL A 106 -12.17 -1.14 -13.23
C VAL A 106 -12.42 -0.29 -14.48
N ASP A 107 -13.54 0.44 -14.47
CA ASP A 107 -13.83 1.46 -15.47
C ASP A 107 -13.10 2.76 -15.09
N ILE A 108 -12.06 3.10 -15.85
CA ILE A 108 -11.23 4.30 -15.61
C ILE A 108 -12.04 5.57 -15.89
N ASP A 109 -13.07 5.52 -16.73
CA ASP A 109 -13.93 6.67 -17.01
C ASP A 109 -14.93 6.94 -15.86
N ASN A 110 -15.11 5.97 -14.95
CA ASN A 110 -15.99 6.08 -13.78
C ASN A 110 -15.20 6.04 -12.46
N CYS A 111 -14.12 6.83 -12.37
CA CYS A 111 -13.31 6.94 -11.16
C CYS A 111 -12.81 8.37 -10.89
N HIS A 112 -12.37 8.61 -9.66
CA HIS A 112 -11.58 9.78 -9.32
C HIS A 112 -10.09 9.41 -9.31
N ILE A 113 -9.28 10.13 -10.09
CA ILE A 113 -7.83 9.98 -10.08
C ILE A 113 -7.21 11.00 -9.12
N VAL A 114 -6.52 10.51 -8.08
CA VAL A 114 -6.01 11.35 -6.98
C VAL A 114 -4.55 10.97 -6.66
N PRO A 115 -3.56 11.64 -7.28
CA PRO A 115 -2.14 11.32 -7.12
C PRO A 115 -1.55 11.92 -5.83
N SER A 116 -2.20 11.66 -4.69
CA SER A 116 -1.79 12.12 -3.36
C SER A 116 -2.25 11.12 -2.32
N VAL A 117 -1.32 10.52 -1.57
CA VAL A 117 -1.67 9.52 -0.53
C VAL A 117 -2.64 10.11 0.49
N LYS A 118 -2.34 11.34 0.96
CA LYS A 118 -3.20 12.05 1.91
C LYS A 118 -4.54 12.44 1.29
N GLY A 119 -4.54 13.01 0.08
CA GLY A 119 -5.75 13.43 -0.61
C GLY A 119 -6.68 12.25 -0.93
N PHE A 120 -6.08 11.13 -1.35
CA PHE A 120 -6.76 9.89 -1.68
C PHE A 120 -7.49 9.30 -0.46
N LYS A 121 -6.81 9.19 0.69
CA LYS A 121 -7.46 8.78 1.95
C LYS A 121 -8.58 9.74 2.36
N GLN A 122 -8.35 11.05 2.27
CA GLN A 122 -9.35 12.07 2.65
C GLN A 122 -10.60 12.02 1.77
N MET A 123 -10.47 11.77 0.46
CA MET A 123 -11.63 11.60 -0.41
C MET A 123 -12.48 10.37 -0.06
N CYS A 124 -11.83 9.27 0.36
CA CYS A 124 -12.54 8.08 0.84
C CYS A 124 -13.33 8.39 2.13
N LEU A 125 -12.67 9.04 3.10
CA LEU A 125 -13.30 9.46 4.36
C LEU A 125 -14.48 10.41 4.14
N GLN A 126 -14.37 11.34 3.19
CA GLN A 126 -15.43 12.27 2.83
C GLN A 126 -16.53 11.64 1.94
N GLY A 127 -16.47 10.33 1.69
CA GLY A 127 -17.48 9.60 0.93
C GLY A 127 -17.57 10.02 -0.53
N LYS A 128 -16.42 10.33 -1.15
CA LYS A 128 -16.35 10.60 -2.59
C LYS A 128 -16.22 9.33 -3.42
N GLY A 129 -15.75 8.24 -2.83
CA GLY A 129 -15.63 6.95 -3.48
C GLY A 129 -15.25 5.86 -2.49
N TYR A 130 -15.35 4.61 -2.93
CA TYR A 130 -14.65 3.51 -2.26
C TYR A 130 -13.20 3.44 -2.75
N ALA A 131 -12.32 2.84 -1.94
CA ALA A 131 -10.90 2.80 -2.24
C ALA A 131 -10.25 1.51 -1.73
N LEU A 132 -9.21 1.08 -2.44
CA LEU A 132 -8.26 0.09 -1.95
C LEU A 132 -7.14 0.82 -1.21
N LEU A 133 -7.07 0.66 0.11
CA LEU A 133 -6.12 1.38 0.97
C LEU A 133 -5.25 0.40 1.77
N PRO A 134 -3.96 0.72 2.00
CA PRO A 134 -3.13 -0.10 2.86
C PRO A 134 -3.64 0.00 4.30
N LYS A 135 -3.84 -1.15 4.94
CA LYS A 135 -4.32 -1.29 6.31
C LYS A 135 -3.53 -0.39 7.26
N SER A 136 -2.20 -0.34 7.11
CA SER A 136 -1.29 0.49 7.92
C SER A 136 -1.72 1.95 8.04
N ASP A 137 -2.40 2.48 7.02
CA ASP A 137 -2.71 3.91 6.91
C ASP A 137 -4.13 4.24 7.39
N ILE A 138 -4.93 3.23 7.72
CA ILE A 138 -6.37 3.33 8.00
C ILE A 138 -6.83 2.59 9.27
N ILE A 139 -5.90 2.08 10.11
CA ILE A 139 -6.26 1.32 11.33
C ILE A 139 -7.16 2.16 12.24
N ASP A 140 -6.79 3.42 12.47
CA ASP A 140 -7.49 4.28 13.42
C ASP A 140 -8.86 4.68 12.89
N GLU A 141 -8.96 5.02 11.61
CA GLU A 141 -10.21 5.35 10.93
C GLU A 141 -11.20 4.16 10.94
N ILE A 142 -10.71 2.93 10.79
CA ILE A 142 -11.55 1.73 10.93
C ILE A 142 -12.03 1.57 12.38
N LYS A 143 -11.12 1.69 13.37
CA LYS A 143 -11.47 1.55 14.80
C LYS A 143 -12.47 2.60 15.26
N ASN A 144 -12.38 3.81 14.73
CA ASN A 144 -13.27 4.93 15.04
C ASN A 144 -14.59 4.88 14.25
N GLY A 145 -14.76 3.91 13.35
CA GLY A 145 -15.96 3.78 12.51
C GLY A 145 -16.05 4.81 11.39
N GLU A 146 -14.95 5.50 11.07
CA GLU A 146 -14.87 6.48 9.97
C GLU A 146 -14.72 5.79 8.61
N LEU A 147 -14.19 4.56 8.61
CA LEU A 147 -14.13 3.68 7.45
C LEU A 147 -14.72 2.30 7.75
N ILE A 148 -15.42 1.75 6.77
CA ILE A 148 -16.00 0.41 6.77
C ILE A 148 -15.24 -0.46 5.76
N ILE A 149 -14.85 -1.66 6.19
CA ILE A 149 -14.33 -2.69 5.30
C ILE A 149 -15.51 -3.28 4.51
N LEU A 150 -15.50 -3.08 3.19
CA LEU A 150 -16.58 -3.52 2.29
C LEU A 150 -16.64 -5.04 2.19
N ASP A 151 -15.49 -5.70 2.19
CA ASP A 151 -15.37 -7.16 2.13
C ASP A 151 -14.16 -7.67 2.94
N ASP A 152 -14.42 -8.15 4.15
CA ASP A 152 -13.45 -8.69 5.11
C ASP A 152 -12.74 -9.97 4.66
N LYS A 153 -13.25 -10.64 3.62
CA LYS A 153 -12.68 -11.87 3.06
C LYS A 153 -11.83 -11.60 1.82
N CYS A 154 -11.76 -10.35 1.34
CA CYS A 154 -10.97 -9.95 0.17
C CYS A 154 -9.82 -9.04 0.60
N ILE A 155 -8.69 -9.64 0.94
CA ILE A 155 -7.49 -8.94 1.39
C ILE A 155 -6.39 -9.13 0.36
N TRP A 156 -5.77 -8.03 -0.08
CA TRP A 156 -4.61 -8.10 -0.95
C TRP A 156 -3.32 -7.97 -0.15
N ASN A 157 -2.54 -9.05 -0.10
CA ASN A 157 -1.24 -9.07 0.57
C ASN A 157 -0.16 -8.63 -0.42
N MET A 158 0.44 -7.47 -0.18
CA MET A 158 1.55 -6.96 -0.96
C MET A 158 2.86 -7.26 -0.25
N GLU A 159 3.66 -8.19 -0.79
CA GLU A 159 4.99 -8.49 -0.29
C GLU A 159 5.92 -7.28 -0.47
N LEU A 160 6.74 -7.00 0.55
CA LEU A 160 7.78 -5.99 0.53
C LEU A 160 9.15 -6.60 0.77
N PHE A 161 10.12 -6.11 0.03
CA PHE A 161 11.52 -6.50 0.06
C PHE A 161 12.41 -5.27 0.19
N TRP A 162 13.43 -5.37 1.04
CA TRP A 162 14.48 -4.37 1.17
C TRP A 162 15.67 -4.79 0.31
N HIS A 163 16.05 -3.93 -0.64
CA HIS A 163 17.20 -4.12 -1.50
C HIS A 163 18.29 -3.14 -1.11
N TYR A 164 19.54 -3.58 -1.02
CA TYR A 164 20.64 -2.73 -0.56
C TYR A 164 21.99 -3.21 -1.05
N TRP A 165 22.94 -2.27 -1.17
CA TRP A 165 24.33 -2.58 -1.45
C TRP A 165 25.02 -3.10 -0.18
N ASP A 166 25.88 -4.12 -0.30
CA ASP A 166 26.74 -4.51 0.83
C ASP A 166 28.03 -3.69 0.80
N LEU A 167 27.98 -2.57 1.52
CA LEU A 167 29.14 -1.70 1.70
C LEU A 167 29.91 -2.12 2.96
N PRO A 168 31.26 -2.04 2.94
CA PRO A 168 32.09 -2.49 4.05
C PRO A 168 32.02 -1.59 5.30
N ASP A 169 31.38 -0.42 5.21
CA ASP A 169 31.28 0.53 6.32
C ASP A 169 30.41 -0.02 7.46
N ASN A 170 30.97 -0.03 8.67
CA ASN A 170 30.32 -0.62 9.86
C ASN A 170 29.07 0.17 10.30
N ASN A 171 29.09 1.50 10.18
CA ASN A 171 27.96 2.33 10.55
C ASN A 171 26.78 2.10 9.58
N TYR A 172 27.06 2.04 8.28
CA TYR A 172 26.09 1.68 7.25
C TYR A 172 25.46 0.33 7.51
N ARG A 173 26.27 -0.72 7.74
CA ARG A 173 25.77 -2.08 8.03
C ARG A 173 24.87 -2.09 9.27
N LYS A 174 25.28 -1.42 10.34
CA LYS A 174 24.47 -1.29 11.56
C LYS A 174 23.12 -0.62 11.28
N ILE A 175 23.11 0.45 10.48
CA ILE A 175 21.86 1.15 10.09
C ILE A 175 20.97 0.22 9.27
N MET A 176 21.51 -0.48 8.26
CA MET A 176 20.73 -1.41 7.43
C MET A 176 20.13 -2.54 8.27
N THR A 177 20.91 -3.20 9.12
CA THR A 177 20.40 -4.26 10.00
C THR A 177 19.31 -3.75 10.93
N THR A 178 19.50 -2.57 11.53
CA THR A 178 18.49 -1.95 12.42
C THR A 178 17.22 -1.62 11.65
N LEU A 179 17.31 -0.93 10.51
CA LEU A 179 16.14 -0.56 9.71
C LEU A 179 15.35 -1.79 9.22
N ILE A 180 16.04 -2.83 8.77
CA ILE A 180 15.40 -4.07 8.28
C ILE A 180 14.68 -4.78 9.43
N SER A 181 15.33 -4.92 10.59
CA SER A 181 14.74 -5.59 11.77
C SER A 181 13.53 -4.83 12.32
N GLU A 182 13.64 -3.52 12.50
CA GLU A 182 12.54 -2.65 12.94
C GLU A 182 11.38 -2.64 11.94
N SER A 183 11.67 -2.61 10.63
CA SER A 183 10.64 -2.68 9.58
C SER A 183 9.89 -4.00 9.61
N LYS A 184 10.60 -5.13 9.77
CA LYS A 184 9.99 -6.47 9.93
C LYS A 184 9.06 -6.49 11.14
N GLN A 185 9.51 -6.00 12.29
CA GLN A 185 8.71 -5.95 13.51
C GLN A 185 7.46 -5.07 13.34
N LYS A 186 7.62 -3.87 12.76
CA LYS A 186 6.51 -2.95 12.54
C LYS A 186 5.44 -3.52 11.62
N LEU A 187 5.83 -4.22 10.55
CA LEU A 187 4.89 -4.91 9.66
C LEU A 187 4.13 -6.04 10.39
N LEU A 188 4.81 -6.79 11.26
CA LEU A 188 4.17 -7.81 12.10
C LEU A 188 3.15 -7.20 13.08
N ASP A 189 3.47 -6.07 13.69
CA ASP A 189 2.56 -5.38 14.62
C ASP A 189 1.32 -4.83 13.91
N ILE A 190 1.50 -4.25 12.72
CA ILE A 190 0.39 -3.80 11.87
C ILE A 190 -0.52 -4.97 11.48
N LYS A 191 0.08 -6.12 11.13
CA LYS A 191 -0.69 -7.31 10.75
C LYS A 191 -1.60 -7.80 11.87
N LYS A 192 -1.15 -7.73 13.13
CA LYS A 192 -1.92 -8.10 14.33
C LYS A 192 -3.03 -7.11 14.69
N CYS A 193 -3.05 -5.90 14.11
CA CYS A 193 -4.11 -4.94 14.40
C CYS A 193 -5.42 -5.33 13.70
N LEU A 194 -6.57 -4.91 14.23
CA LEU A 194 -7.93 -5.18 13.71
C LEU A 194 -8.39 -6.66 13.76
N TYR A 195 -7.61 -7.52 14.41
CA TYR A 195 -7.91 -8.93 14.71
C TYR A 195 -7.67 -9.18 16.20
#